data_AF-A0A2W5KHM2-F1
#
_entry.id   AF-A0A2W5KHM2-F1
#
_cell.length_a   1.000
_cell.length_b   1.000
_cell.length_c   1.000
_cell.angle_alpha   90.00
_cell.angle_beta   90.00
_cell.angle_gamma   90.00
#
_symmetry.space_group_name_H-M   'P 1'
#
loop_
_entity.id
_entity.type
_entity.pdbx_description
1 polymer ?
#
loop_
_entity_poly.entity_id
_entity_poly.type
_entity_poly.pdbx_seq_one_letter_code
_entity_poly.pdbx_strand_id
1 'polypeptide(L)'
;MSRSLLFSLCLALPALFSVPLHAAAPAAPADDPQVAAAYAADQRERADLAKQTSKDALRSFAERLATADAARRRVVMDALRDGRLRSAADYRHAATVMQHGQAADDYALAHALATMGSALAPDDRDLRWLAAAATDRWLLAHRQPQWYGTQPVCDARADPPVCRLDVAEGAVDDAARTAAGIAPLAELEAQADARARQLGEQLRGAKAAAR
;
A
#
# COMPACT_ATOMS: atom_id res chain seq x y z
N MET A 1 -23.18 -58.09 -75.12
CA MET A 1 -22.55 -56.75 -75.16
C MET A 1 -22.68 -56.14 -73.78
N SER A 2 -21.59 -56.15 -73.01
CA SER A 2 -21.53 -55.82 -71.59
C SER A 2 -21.46 -54.30 -71.40
N ARG A 3 -22.29 -53.72 -70.52
CA ARG A 3 -22.21 -52.32 -70.10
C ARG A 3 -21.90 -52.27 -68.61
N SER A 4 -20.65 -51.98 -68.29
CA SER A 4 -20.15 -51.77 -66.93
C SER A 4 -20.61 -50.40 -66.40
N LEU A 5 -21.18 -50.39 -65.20
CA LEU A 5 -21.45 -49.20 -64.40
C LEU A 5 -20.17 -48.82 -63.63
N LEU A 6 -19.67 -47.60 -63.83
CA LEU A 6 -18.56 -47.03 -63.06
C LEU A 6 -19.13 -46.11 -61.97
N PHE A 7 -18.97 -46.52 -60.71
CA PHE A 7 -19.27 -45.73 -59.52
C PHE A 7 -18.05 -44.82 -59.24
N SER A 8 -18.24 -43.49 -59.28
CA SER A 8 -17.20 -42.52 -58.95
C SER A 8 -17.25 -42.22 -57.45
N LEU A 9 -16.24 -42.68 -56.72
CA LEU A 9 -16.08 -42.46 -55.28
C LEU A 9 -15.22 -41.20 -55.08
N CYS A 10 -15.85 -40.05 -54.80
CA CYS A 10 -15.15 -38.85 -54.34
C CYS A 10 -14.68 -39.05 -52.90
N LEU A 11 -13.39 -39.32 -52.68
CA LEU A 11 -12.75 -39.18 -51.38
C LEU A 11 -12.56 -37.69 -51.06
N ALA A 12 -13.35 -37.16 -50.13
CA ALA A 12 -13.05 -35.89 -49.49
C ALA A 12 -12.00 -36.12 -48.39
N LEU A 13 -10.80 -35.57 -48.55
CA LEU A 13 -9.78 -35.52 -47.49
C LEU A 13 -10.27 -34.59 -46.37
N PRO A 14 -10.34 -35.04 -45.10
CA PRO A 14 -10.61 -34.13 -44.00
C PRO A 14 -9.39 -33.24 -43.76
N ALA A 15 -9.58 -31.93 -43.85
CA ALA A 15 -8.58 -30.96 -43.42
C ALA A 15 -8.35 -31.13 -41.91
N LEU A 16 -7.13 -31.53 -41.54
CA LEU A 16 -6.69 -31.59 -40.15
C LEU A 16 -6.59 -30.15 -39.63
N PHE A 17 -7.57 -29.72 -38.85
CA PHE A 17 -7.45 -28.50 -38.06
C PHE A 17 -6.38 -28.75 -36.97
N SER A 18 -5.18 -28.20 -37.16
CA SER A 18 -4.20 -28.07 -36.09
C SER A 18 -4.77 -27.14 -35.03
N VAL A 19 -5.28 -27.70 -33.94
CA VAL A 19 -5.61 -26.93 -32.75
C VAL A 19 -4.30 -26.33 -32.23
N PRO A 20 -4.15 -24.99 -32.17
CA PRO A 20 -2.97 -24.40 -31.58
C PRO A 20 -2.91 -24.82 -30.11
N LEU A 21 -1.81 -25.48 -29.73
CA LEU A 21 -1.51 -25.80 -28.36
C LEU A 21 -1.37 -24.46 -27.61
N HIS A 22 -2.42 -24.04 -26.90
CA HIS A 22 -2.33 -22.90 -25.99
C HIS A 22 -1.38 -23.33 -24.87
N ALA A 23 -0.12 -22.92 -24.97
CA ALA A 23 0.81 -23.04 -23.87
C ALA A 23 0.20 -22.28 -22.69
N ALA A 24 -0.10 -22.99 -21.60
CA ALA A 24 -0.57 -22.37 -20.38
C ALA A 24 0.43 -21.29 -19.99
N ALA A 25 -0.05 -20.06 -19.79
CA ALA A 25 0.80 -18.98 -19.29
C ALA A 25 1.50 -19.47 -18.01
N PRO A 26 2.80 -19.21 -17.82
CA PRO A 26 3.50 -19.61 -16.62
C PRO A 26 2.74 -19.11 -15.39
N ALA A 27 2.58 -19.98 -14.39
CA ALA A 27 1.94 -19.61 -13.14
C ALA A 27 2.63 -18.38 -12.55
N ALA A 28 1.84 -17.46 -11.99
CA ALA A 28 2.37 -16.27 -11.34
C ALA A 28 3.43 -16.68 -10.29
N PRO A 29 4.55 -15.93 -10.18
CA PRO A 29 5.59 -16.25 -9.21
C PRO A 29 4.99 -16.23 -7.79
N ALA A 30 5.32 -17.25 -7.00
CA ALA A 30 4.94 -17.29 -5.59
C ALA A 30 5.63 -16.16 -4.82
N ASP A 31 4.88 -15.58 -3.88
CA ASP A 31 5.32 -14.52 -2.98
C ASP A 31 6.52 -14.94 -2.12
N ASP A 32 7.34 -13.97 -1.72
CA ASP A 32 8.43 -14.16 -0.78
C ASP A 32 7.88 -14.36 0.65
N PRO A 33 8.10 -15.55 1.26
CA PRO A 33 7.50 -15.87 2.55
C PRO A 33 8.07 -15.02 3.69
N GLN A 34 9.31 -14.52 3.59
CA GLN A 34 9.90 -13.71 4.65
C GLN A 34 9.33 -12.29 4.64
N VAL A 35 9.16 -11.71 3.45
CA VAL A 35 8.54 -10.39 3.29
C VAL A 35 7.06 -10.44 3.68
N ALA A 36 6.34 -11.49 3.27
CA ALA A 36 4.96 -11.72 3.70
C ALA A 36 4.85 -11.85 5.23
N ALA A 37 5.76 -12.59 5.87
CA ALA A 37 5.79 -12.73 7.33
C ALA A 37 6.11 -11.41 8.03
N ALA A 38 7.05 -10.61 7.50
CA ALA A 38 7.39 -9.29 8.02
C ALA A 38 6.19 -8.33 7.96
N TYR A 39 5.50 -8.27 6.82
CA TYR A 39 4.26 -7.51 6.67
C TYR A 39 3.18 -7.99 7.65
N ALA A 40 2.92 -9.29 7.73
CA ALA A 40 1.89 -9.80 8.62
C ALA A 40 2.20 -9.53 10.10
N ALA A 41 3.48 -9.54 10.50
CA ALA A 41 3.90 -9.16 11.84
C ALA A 41 3.70 -7.66 12.12
N ASP A 42 4.02 -6.78 11.15
CA ASP A 42 3.75 -5.35 11.22
C ASP A 42 2.25 -5.06 11.46
N GLN A 43 1.38 -5.65 10.64
CA GLN A 43 -0.06 -5.43 10.73
C GLN A 43 -0.65 -5.94 12.06
N ARG A 44 -0.19 -7.12 12.53
CA ARG A 44 -0.61 -7.67 13.83
C ARG A 44 -0.21 -6.76 14.99
N GLU A 45 1.03 -6.27 15.00
CA GLU A 45 1.52 -5.41 16.08
C GLU A 45 0.76 -4.08 16.12
N ARG A 46 0.45 -3.49 14.95
CA ARG A 46 -0.32 -2.24 14.86
C ARG A 46 -1.78 -2.38 15.29
N ALA A 47 -2.38 -3.56 15.13
CA ALA A 47 -3.74 -3.83 15.63
C ALA A 47 -3.86 -3.68 17.16
N ASP A 48 -2.75 -3.77 17.89
CA ASP A 48 -2.72 -3.62 19.34
C ASP A 48 -2.60 -2.16 19.82
N LEU A 49 -2.49 -1.18 18.91
CA LEU A 49 -2.37 0.23 19.27
C LEU A 49 -3.57 0.71 20.09
N ALA A 50 -4.79 0.30 19.73
CA ALA A 50 -6.02 0.70 20.42
C ALA A 50 -6.09 0.18 21.88
N LYS A 51 -5.27 -0.82 22.23
CA LYS A 51 -5.18 -1.36 23.60
C LYS A 51 -4.32 -0.48 24.53
N GLN A 52 -3.56 0.47 23.98
CA GLN A 52 -2.67 1.33 24.74
C GLN A 52 -3.44 2.55 25.27
N THR A 53 -3.74 2.57 26.57
CA THR A 53 -4.63 3.58 27.17
C THR A 53 -3.93 4.64 28.02
N SER A 54 -2.61 4.50 28.26
CA SER A 54 -1.82 5.46 29.03
C SER A 54 -0.65 6.02 28.22
N LYS A 55 -0.16 7.20 28.61
CA LYS A 55 0.98 7.85 27.96
C LYS A 55 2.25 6.99 27.98
N ASP A 56 2.51 6.30 29.10
CA ASP A 56 3.70 5.45 29.24
C ASP A 56 3.54 4.12 28.48
N ALA A 57 2.33 3.58 28.39
CA ALA A 57 2.03 2.43 27.53
C ALA A 57 2.23 2.78 26.05
N LEU A 58 1.71 3.94 25.61
CA LEU A 58 1.89 4.45 24.24
C LEU A 58 3.37 4.68 23.91
N ARG A 59 4.14 5.29 24.81
CA ARG A 59 5.58 5.50 24.62
C ARG A 59 6.31 4.17 24.48
N SER A 60 6.13 3.27 25.44
CA SER A 60 6.76 1.94 25.44
C SER A 60 6.38 1.13 24.20
N PHE A 61 5.12 1.24 23.76
CA PHE A 61 4.65 0.60 22.53
C PHE A 61 5.34 1.18 21.30
N ALA A 62 5.43 2.51 21.18
CA ALA A 62 6.08 3.17 20.05
C ALA A 62 7.58 2.81 19.93
N GLU A 63 8.29 2.70 21.06
CA GLU A 63 9.71 2.29 21.07
C GLU A 63 9.90 0.84 20.60
N ARG A 64 9.06 -0.08 21.06
CA ARG A 64 9.08 -1.48 20.59
C ARG A 64 8.72 -1.58 19.12
N LEU A 65 7.67 -0.87 18.68
CA LEU A 65 7.21 -0.86 17.30
C LEU A 65 8.31 -0.33 16.37
N ALA A 66 8.98 0.76 16.73
CA ALA A 66 10.09 1.32 15.95
C ALA A 66 11.27 0.33 15.82
N THR A 67 11.59 -0.39 16.90
CA THR A 67 12.63 -1.43 16.89
C THR A 67 12.26 -2.58 15.95
N ALA A 68 10.99 -3.03 16.00
CA ALA A 68 10.48 -4.09 15.15
C ALA A 68 10.38 -3.65 13.68
N ASP A 69 9.95 -2.41 13.40
CA ASP A 69 9.93 -1.81 12.07
C ASP A 69 11.34 -1.81 11.45
N ALA A 70 12.37 -1.42 12.22
CA ALA A 70 13.75 -1.45 11.74
C ALA A 70 14.21 -2.88 11.38
N ALA A 71 13.79 -3.90 12.14
CA ALA A 71 14.07 -5.29 11.80
C ALA A 71 13.36 -5.75 10.52
N ARG A 72 12.08 -5.39 10.35
CA ARG A 72 11.30 -5.71 9.15
C ARG A 72 11.86 -5.05 7.89
N ARG A 73 12.30 -3.78 7.98
CA ARG A 73 12.96 -3.10 6.85
C ARG A 73 14.20 -3.84 6.38
N ARG A 74 15.02 -4.39 7.29
CA ARG A 74 16.19 -5.22 6.89
C ARG A 74 15.79 -6.44 6.07
N VAL A 75 14.68 -7.12 6.42
CA VAL A 75 14.15 -8.25 5.64
C VAL A 75 13.81 -7.82 4.21
N VAL A 76 13.18 -6.65 4.04
CA VAL A 76 12.85 -6.09 2.73
C VAL A 76 14.11 -5.74 1.95
N MET A 77 15.10 -5.11 2.59
CA MET A 77 16.37 -4.74 1.94
C MET A 77 17.16 -5.97 1.48
N ASP A 78 17.20 -7.03 2.30
CA ASP A 78 17.82 -8.29 1.91
C ASP A 78 17.06 -8.94 0.73
N ALA A 79 15.72 -8.94 0.76
CA ALA A 79 14.91 -9.46 -0.35
C ALA A 79 15.12 -8.69 -1.66
N LEU A 80 15.27 -7.36 -1.59
CA LEU A 80 15.61 -6.52 -2.73
C LEU A 80 17.00 -6.85 -3.28
N ARG A 81 18.02 -6.90 -2.41
CA ARG A 81 19.40 -7.23 -2.81
C ARG A 81 19.49 -8.59 -3.50
N ASP A 82 18.74 -9.56 -2.98
CA ASP A 82 18.77 -10.94 -3.46
C ASP A 82 17.80 -11.19 -4.64
N GLY A 83 17.10 -10.16 -5.13
CA GLY A 83 16.19 -10.26 -6.28
C GLY A 83 14.93 -11.10 -6.01
N ARG A 84 14.47 -11.15 -4.76
CA ARG A 84 13.38 -12.06 -4.33
C ARG A 84 11.97 -11.48 -4.51
N LEU A 85 11.82 -10.17 -4.68
CA LEU A 85 10.50 -9.54 -4.91
C LEU A 85 10.09 -9.72 -6.38
N ARG A 86 9.01 -10.46 -6.63
CA ARG A 86 8.61 -10.86 -8.00
C ARG A 86 7.13 -10.69 -8.30
N SER A 87 6.27 -10.64 -7.28
CA SER A 87 4.83 -10.48 -7.44
C SER A 87 4.36 -9.08 -7.01
N ALA A 88 3.17 -8.66 -7.45
CA ALA A 88 2.56 -7.43 -6.94
C ALA A 88 2.37 -7.46 -5.41
N ALA A 89 2.11 -8.63 -4.83
CA ALA A 89 1.98 -8.80 -3.39
C ALA A 89 3.32 -8.61 -2.67
N ASP A 90 4.44 -9.11 -3.22
CA ASP A 90 5.78 -8.84 -2.68
C ASP A 90 6.05 -7.35 -2.59
N TYR A 91 5.81 -6.64 -3.69
CA TYR A 91 6.01 -5.19 -3.76
C TYR A 91 5.09 -4.44 -2.81
N ARG A 92 3.82 -4.84 -2.70
CA ARG A 92 2.86 -4.22 -1.76
C ARG A 92 3.30 -4.42 -0.30
N HIS A 93 3.65 -5.65 0.08
CA HIS A 93 4.12 -5.97 1.42
C HIS A 93 5.41 -5.20 1.76
N ALA A 94 6.37 -5.20 0.84
CA ALA A 94 7.62 -4.47 0.98
C ALA A 94 7.39 -2.95 1.11
N ALA A 95 6.54 -2.37 0.24
CA ALA A 95 6.20 -0.96 0.27
C ALA A 95 5.57 -0.56 1.61
N THR A 96 4.63 -1.35 2.14
CA THR A 96 4.04 -1.08 3.46
C THR A 96 5.09 -1.10 4.58
N VAL A 97 6.00 -2.08 4.58
CA VAL A 97 7.06 -2.16 5.60
C VAL A 97 8.00 -0.95 5.51
N MET A 98 8.36 -0.52 4.29
CA MET A 98 9.22 0.66 4.08
C MET A 98 8.51 1.97 4.41
N GLN A 99 7.20 2.08 4.14
CA GLN A 99 6.36 3.25 4.46
C GLN A 99 6.38 3.57 5.96
N HIS A 100 6.53 2.55 6.80
CA HIS A 100 6.68 2.65 8.25
C HIS A 100 8.11 2.97 8.73
N GLY A 101 9.01 3.33 7.81
CA GLY A 101 10.32 3.85 8.13
C GLY A 101 10.31 5.21 8.82
N GLN A 102 11.51 5.70 9.13
CA GLN A 102 11.73 6.94 9.89
C GLN A 102 12.57 7.97 9.12
N ALA A 103 13.07 7.62 7.93
CA ALA A 103 13.87 8.50 7.10
C ALA A 103 13.23 8.72 5.71
N ALA A 104 13.60 9.83 5.06
CA ALA A 104 13.13 10.13 3.71
C ALA A 104 13.46 9.02 2.71
N ASP A 105 14.63 8.37 2.83
CA ASP A 105 15.04 7.26 1.98
C ASP A 105 14.12 6.03 2.13
N ASP A 106 13.59 5.78 3.33
CA ASP A 106 12.62 4.70 3.54
C ASP A 106 11.33 4.99 2.74
N TYR A 107 10.85 6.24 2.75
CA TYR A 107 9.65 6.66 2.02
C TYR A 107 9.87 6.68 0.51
N ALA A 108 11.04 7.11 0.04
CA ALA A 108 11.41 7.05 -1.37
C ALA A 108 11.42 5.60 -1.88
N LEU A 109 11.98 4.67 -1.09
CA LEU A 109 11.97 3.25 -1.44
C LEU A 109 10.55 2.66 -1.39
N ALA A 110 9.73 3.04 -0.40
CA ALA A 110 8.32 2.64 -0.34
C ALA A 110 7.55 3.06 -1.60
N HIS A 111 7.75 4.30 -2.07
CA HIS A 111 7.15 4.79 -3.30
C HIS A 111 7.60 3.95 -4.51
N ALA A 112 8.91 3.75 -4.69
CA ALA A 112 9.44 2.96 -5.80
C ALA A 112 8.90 1.52 -5.81
N LEU A 113 8.84 0.87 -4.65
CA LEU A 113 8.25 -0.47 -4.49
C LEU A 113 6.77 -0.47 -4.87
N ALA A 114 5.99 0.49 -4.38
CA ALA A 114 4.58 0.61 -4.71
C ALA A 114 4.37 0.84 -6.22
N THR A 115 5.17 1.68 -6.87
CA THR A 115 5.15 1.90 -8.32
C THR A 115 5.46 0.63 -9.10
N MET A 116 6.49 -0.13 -8.70
CA MET A 116 6.81 -1.42 -9.33
C MET A 116 5.65 -2.42 -9.17
N GLY A 117 5.05 -2.49 -7.99
CA GLY A 117 3.85 -3.31 -7.76
C GLY A 117 2.67 -2.88 -8.64
N SER A 118 2.40 -1.58 -8.76
CA SER A 118 1.34 -1.05 -9.62
C SER A 118 1.57 -1.35 -11.10
N ALA A 119 2.81 -1.47 -11.57
CA ALA A 119 3.09 -1.90 -12.94
C ALA A 119 2.69 -3.37 -13.19
N LEU A 120 2.71 -4.21 -12.15
CA LEU A 120 2.29 -5.61 -12.22
C LEU A 120 0.79 -5.79 -11.97
N ALA A 121 0.20 -4.93 -11.13
CA ALA A 121 -1.22 -4.96 -10.76
C ALA A 121 -1.80 -3.54 -10.79
N PRO A 122 -2.11 -2.98 -11.97
CA PRO A 122 -2.55 -1.58 -12.09
C PRO A 122 -3.88 -1.31 -11.38
N ASP A 123 -4.73 -2.33 -11.24
CA ASP A 123 -6.03 -2.24 -10.57
C ASP A 123 -5.95 -2.36 -9.04
N ASP A 124 -4.78 -2.72 -8.48
CA ASP A 124 -4.58 -2.82 -7.03
C ASP A 124 -4.60 -1.44 -6.37
N ARG A 125 -5.70 -1.16 -5.65
CA ARG A 125 -5.94 0.11 -4.98
C ARG A 125 -4.93 0.40 -3.87
N ASP A 126 -4.48 -0.63 -3.15
CA ASP A 126 -3.58 -0.47 -2.01
C ASP A 126 -2.20 -0.01 -2.49
N LEU A 127 -1.73 -0.56 -3.61
CA LEU A 127 -0.47 -0.14 -4.22
C LEU A 127 -0.52 1.32 -4.68
N ARG A 128 -1.63 1.76 -5.29
CA ARG A 128 -1.79 3.17 -5.70
C ARG A 128 -1.87 4.11 -4.50
N TRP A 129 -2.57 3.70 -3.45
CA TRP A 129 -2.63 4.45 -2.19
C TRP A 129 -1.24 4.54 -1.54
N LEU A 130 -0.49 3.43 -1.49
CA LEU A 130 0.86 3.37 -0.92
C LEU A 130 1.82 4.31 -1.66
N ALA A 131 1.75 4.34 -3.00
CA ALA A 131 2.58 5.25 -3.80
C ALA A 131 2.33 6.72 -3.42
N ALA A 132 1.06 7.13 -3.32
CA ALA A 132 0.67 8.48 -2.93
C ALA A 132 1.02 8.80 -1.46
N ALA A 133 0.78 7.87 -0.54
CA ALA A 133 1.09 8.04 0.86
C ALA A 133 2.61 8.12 1.12
N ALA A 134 3.41 7.38 0.37
CA ALA A 134 4.86 7.46 0.41
C ALA A 134 5.39 8.80 -0.11
N THR A 135 4.78 9.33 -1.19
CA THR A 135 5.08 10.67 -1.70
C THR A 135 4.83 11.74 -0.63
N ASP A 136 3.68 11.73 0.03
CA ASP A 136 3.36 12.72 1.07
C ASP A 136 4.32 12.63 2.28
N ARG A 137 4.68 11.42 2.73
CA ARG A 137 5.68 11.26 3.80
C ARG A 137 7.05 11.78 3.40
N TRP A 138 7.45 11.53 2.16
CA TRP A 138 8.70 12.06 1.62
C TRP A 138 8.70 13.59 1.57
N LEU A 139 7.60 14.21 1.13
CA LEU A 139 7.43 15.67 1.11
C LEU A 139 7.50 16.26 2.52
N LEU A 140 6.78 15.68 3.48
CA LEU A 140 6.80 16.13 4.87
C LEU A 140 8.19 15.98 5.51
N ALA A 141 8.93 14.90 5.20
CA ALA A 141 10.31 14.74 5.65
C ALA A 141 11.23 15.86 5.17
N HIS A 142 10.91 16.48 4.02
CA HIS A 142 11.60 17.64 3.46
C HIS A 142 10.95 18.98 3.81
N ARG A 143 9.98 19.00 4.74
CA ARG A 143 9.23 20.20 5.14
C ARG A 143 8.49 20.87 3.97
N GLN A 144 8.05 20.06 3.01
CA GLN A 144 7.22 20.51 1.89
C GLN A 144 5.75 20.18 2.15
N PRO A 145 4.81 20.96 1.60
CA PRO A 145 3.39 20.64 1.64
C PRO A 145 3.09 19.29 0.95
N GLN A 146 2.04 18.61 1.41
CA GLN A 146 1.60 17.32 0.85
C GLN A 146 0.98 17.51 -0.52
N TRP A 147 0.96 16.48 -1.35
CA TRP A 147 0.21 16.51 -2.60
C TRP A 147 -1.19 15.92 -2.38
N TYR A 148 -1.26 14.71 -1.81
CA TYR A 148 -2.52 13.99 -1.72
C TYR A 148 -3.26 14.25 -0.40
N GLY A 149 -2.53 14.54 0.69
CA GLY A 149 -3.11 14.83 2.00
C GLY A 149 -3.33 13.58 2.85
N THR A 150 -2.48 12.56 2.70
CA THR A 150 -2.63 11.26 3.38
C THR A 150 -2.06 11.23 4.80
N GLN A 151 -1.25 12.20 5.19
CA GLN A 151 -0.53 12.24 6.47
C GLN A 151 -0.99 13.42 7.34
N PRO A 152 -2.14 13.35 8.02
CA PRO A 152 -2.56 14.42 8.92
C PRO A 152 -1.55 14.61 10.06
N VAL A 153 -1.05 15.84 10.21
CA VAL A 153 -0.13 16.24 11.28
C VAL A 153 -0.93 16.91 12.38
N CYS A 154 -0.96 16.30 13.56
CA CYS A 154 -1.70 16.81 14.71
C CYS A 154 -0.80 17.50 15.72
N ASP A 155 -1.15 18.74 16.10
CA ASP A 155 -0.59 19.42 17.25
C ASP A 155 -1.51 19.25 18.47
N ALA A 156 -1.15 18.30 19.33
CA ALA A 156 -1.84 18.02 20.58
C ALA A 156 -1.60 19.09 21.67
N ARG A 157 -0.67 20.02 21.46
CA ARG A 157 -0.33 21.09 22.41
C ARG A 157 -1.12 22.37 22.16
N ALA A 158 -1.68 22.52 20.97
CA ALA A 158 -2.63 23.59 20.67
C ALA A 158 -3.89 23.46 21.55
N ASP A 159 -4.53 24.59 21.83
CA ASP A 159 -5.80 24.65 22.58
C ASP A 159 -6.84 25.47 21.78
N PRO A 160 -7.80 24.80 21.09
CA PRO A 160 -7.97 23.35 21.01
C PRO A 160 -6.88 22.66 20.15
N PRO A 161 -6.68 21.33 20.28
CA PRO A 161 -5.80 20.57 19.37
C PRO A 161 -6.21 20.76 17.91
N VAL A 162 -5.23 20.71 17.02
CA VAL A 162 -5.46 20.83 15.56
C VAL A 162 -4.81 19.67 14.83
N CYS A 163 -5.42 19.22 13.74
CA CYS A 163 -4.83 18.28 12.79
C CYS A 163 -4.92 18.88 11.40
N ARG A 164 -3.79 19.02 10.70
CA ARG A 164 -3.72 19.67 9.40
C ARG A 164 -3.15 18.72 8.36
N LEU A 165 -3.57 18.92 7.11
CA LEU A 165 -2.99 18.23 5.95
C LEU A 165 -1.90 19.08 5.28
N ASP A 166 -2.01 20.42 5.28
CA ASP A 166 -1.06 21.32 4.61
C ASP A 166 -0.78 20.88 3.16
N VAL A 167 -1.85 20.71 2.37
CA VAL A 167 -1.79 20.28 0.96
C VAL A 167 -1.39 21.44 0.06
N ALA A 168 -0.49 21.19 -0.88
CA ALA A 168 -0.11 22.12 -1.93
C ALA A 168 -1.28 22.32 -2.91
N GLU A 169 -1.80 23.54 -2.98
CA GLU A 169 -2.88 23.89 -3.90
C GLU A 169 -2.48 23.57 -5.36
N GLY A 170 -3.36 22.88 -6.07
CA GLY A 170 -3.15 22.53 -7.48
C GLY A 170 -2.13 21.43 -7.75
N ALA A 171 -1.47 20.84 -6.73
CA ALA A 171 -0.53 19.75 -6.95
C ALA A 171 -1.22 18.49 -7.52
N VAL A 172 -2.41 18.17 -7.02
CA VAL A 172 -3.30 17.12 -7.55
C VAL A 172 -4.77 17.51 -7.37
N ASP A 173 -5.62 17.08 -8.30
CA ASP A 173 -7.07 17.23 -8.21
C ASP A 173 -7.73 16.00 -7.52
N ASP A 174 -9.04 16.08 -7.28
CA ASP A 174 -9.77 14.98 -6.63
C ASP A 174 -9.96 13.76 -7.53
N ALA A 175 -9.84 13.93 -8.85
CA ALA A 175 -9.82 12.80 -9.79
C ALA A 175 -8.52 11.98 -9.60
N ALA A 176 -7.38 12.64 -9.45
CA ALA A 176 -6.10 12.01 -9.12
C ALA A 176 -6.12 11.37 -7.72
N ARG A 177 -6.71 12.01 -6.70
CA ARG A 177 -6.93 11.36 -5.38
C ARG A 177 -7.75 10.09 -5.52
N THR A 178 -8.88 10.16 -6.23
CA THR A 178 -9.77 9.01 -6.46
C THR A 178 -9.04 7.89 -7.19
N ALA A 179 -8.26 8.22 -8.23
CA ALA A 179 -7.43 7.26 -8.95
C ALA A 179 -6.41 6.59 -8.03
N ALA A 180 -5.82 7.34 -7.08
CA ALA A 180 -4.95 6.82 -6.03
C ALA A 180 -5.69 6.07 -4.90
N GLY A 181 -7.02 5.94 -4.96
CA GLY A 181 -7.83 5.30 -3.92
C GLY A 181 -8.03 6.16 -2.66
N ILE A 182 -7.81 7.46 -2.76
CA ILE A 182 -7.89 8.45 -1.69
C ILE A 182 -9.19 9.26 -1.84
N ALA A 183 -9.80 9.63 -0.71
CA ALA A 183 -11.00 10.47 -0.69
C ALA A 183 -10.71 11.90 -1.22
N PRO A 184 -11.74 12.63 -1.70
CA PRO A 184 -11.61 14.05 -2.06
C PRO A 184 -11.04 14.91 -0.93
N LEU A 185 -10.34 16.00 -1.26
CA LEU A 185 -9.63 16.81 -0.27
C LEU A 185 -10.54 17.30 0.88
N ALA A 186 -11.73 17.79 0.55
CA ALA A 186 -12.68 18.28 1.53
C ALA A 186 -13.10 17.20 2.55
N GLU A 187 -13.14 15.92 2.15
CA GLU A 187 -13.42 14.82 3.06
C GLU A 187 -12.23 14.53 3.98
N LEU A 188 -11.01 14.56 3.45
CA LEU A 188 -9.78 14.39 4.24
C LEU A 188 -9.64 15.50 5.29
N GLU A 189 -9.97 16.74 4.94
CA GLU A 189 -9.98 17.88 5.86
C GLU A 189 -11.03 17.69 6.96
N ALA A 190 -12.24 17.27 6.61
CA ALA A 190 -13.28 16.94 7.59
C ALA A 190 -12.86 15.80 8.53
N GLN A 191 -12.16 14.78 8.02
CA GLN A 191 -11.60 13.70 8.83
C GLN A 191 -10.50 14.20 9.77
N ALA A 192 -9.63 15.10 9.31
CA ALA A 192 -8.60 15.72 10.14
C ALA A 192 -9.23 16.56 11.27
N ASP A 193 -10.25 17.34 10.97
CA ASP A 193 -11.00 18.11 11.96
C ASP A 193 -11.71 17.22 12.99
N ALA A 194 -12.31 16.11 12.53
CA ALA A 194 -12.92 15.12 13.43
C ALA A 194 -11.88 14.51 14.38
N ARG A 195 -10.70 14.17 13.85
CA ARG A 195 -9.58 13.66 14.65
C ARG A 195 -9.11 14.69 15.69
N ALA A 196 -9.01 15.96 15.31
CA ALA A 196 -8.64 17.04 16.22
C ALA A 196 -9.63 17.18 17.39
N ARG A 197 -10.94 17.13 17.09
CA ARG A 197 -12.01 17.14 18.11
C ARG A 197 -11.89 15.95 19.06
N GLN A 198 -11.75 14.73 18.52
CA GLN A 198 -11.61 13.51 19.31
C GLN A 198 -10.38 13.57 20.23
N LEU A 199 -9.25 14.08 19.72
CA LEU A 199 -8.04 14.27 20.52
C LEU A 199 -8.29 15.25 21.68
N GLY A 200 -8.99 16.35 21.43
CA GLY A 200 -9.37 17.30 22.48
C GLY A 200 -10.24 16.68 23.58
N GLU A 201 -11.21 15.83 23.20
CA GLU A 201 -12.05 15.09 24.16
C GLU A 201 -11.23 14.12 25.01
N GLN A 202 -10.33 13.36 24.37
CA GLN A 202 -9.43 12.43 25.06
C GLN A 202 -8.53 13.14 26.07
N LEU A 203 -7.94 14.27 25.69
CA LEU A 203 -7.06 15.05 26.57
C LEU A 203 -7.81 15.66 27.76
N ARG A 204 -9.05 16.15 27.55
CA ARG A 204 -9.90 16.63 28.64
C ARG A 204 -10.30 15.50 29.60
N GLY A 205 -10.70 14.34 29.07
CA GLY A 205 -11.03 13.16 29.86
C GLY A 205 -9.86 12.69 30.72
N ALA A 206 -8.65 12.61 30.15
CA ALA A 206 -7.44 12.24 30.88
C ALA A 206 -7.10 13.24 32.01
N LYS A 207 -7.27 14.55 31.76
CA LYS A 207 -7.05 15.61 32.78
C LYS A 207 -8.07 15.53 33.92
N ALA A 208 -9.31 15.15 33.64
CA ALA A 208 -10.34 14.96 34.66
C ALA A 208 -10.06 13.72 35.53
N ALA A 209 -9.60 12.62 34.94
CA ALA A 209 -9.28 11.38 35.66
C ALA A 209 -8.02 11.47 36.56
N ALA A 210 -7.18 12.48 36.34
CA ALA A 210 -5.96 12.72 37.11
C ALA A 210 -6.15 13.70 38.29
N ARG A 211 -7.37 14.18 38.51
CA ARG A 211 -7.76 15.06 39.62
C ARG A 211 -8.50 14.26 40.68
#